data_AF-Q8RQ05-F1
#
_entry.id   AF-Q8RQ05-F1
#
_cell.length_a   1.000
_cell.length_b   1.000
_cell.length_c   1.000
_cell.angle_alpha   90.00
_cell.angle_beta   90.00
_cell.angle_gamma   90.00
#
_symmetry.space_group_name_H-M   'P 1'
#
loop_
_entity.id
_entity.type
_entity.pdbx_description
1 polymer ?
#
loop_
_entity_poly.entity_id
_entity_poly.type
_entity_poly.pdbx_seq_one_letter_code
_entity_poly.pdbx_strand_id
1 'polypeptide(L)'
;MDIGQYTFQEFKEKAAAFHGYPAPGLLLGGYMVAWNKTLLPEGTIFDALVETPKCLPDAVQLLTLCSFGNGWMQVLNLGRYAVSLYDKYTGQGWRVYLDAEKLAAWPHMHSWLFKTKPKREQDSDALFAEIEAAGHTVCSAQPVQIPDRMRGHKHMGPVGVCPVCKEAYPMRDGGVCRGCQGEAIWERASIIPPAPLLTAVPVEQAVGKTALHDMTEVIPGESKGPAVQAGQVIGLEDVCRLQRMGRRNIYLQEHLPEVDGFVHEDAAAKAFAAALAGEHVTVAGEPREGKINLMAATAGVLAVDIPALERFNAIPNVACASRQHGTLLEAGKPFAACRAIPLYLTTDNVARALATVDEGPVFSIHPLRKAKAGVLVTGSEVFQGLVQDKFAPLLAHKMEALGGEVIASRIVPDDRQAIADGVRELLDAGIDLLLTTAGLSVDPDDVTRQGLVDAGLTDALYGAPVVPGNMVVIGRIGSVQVMGVPACALHAKTTAVDLLLPRLLAGLVPTRADLARMAEGGFCLQCRTCTFPKCPFGK
;
A
#
# COMPACT_ATOMS: atom_id res chain seq x y z
N MET A 1 -4.96 13.99 -44.66
CA MET A 1 -5.71 14.48 -43.48
C MET A 1 -4.73 15.30 -42.64
N ASP A 2 -5.13 16.47 -42.18
CA ASP A 2 -4.23 17.34 -41.40
C ASP A 2 -4.16 16.94 -39.92
N ILE A 3 -3.03 17.22 -39.29
CA ILE A 3 -2.77 17.01 -37.87
C ILE A 3 -3.05 18.33 -37.14
N GLY A 4 -4.32 18.55 -36.82
CA GLY A 4 -4.78 19.80 -36.22
C GLY A 4 -4.62 20.96 -37.21
N GLN A 5 -3.68 21.87 -36.93
CA GLN A 5 -3.38 23.02 -37.79
C GLN A 5 -2.22 22.79 -38.77
N TYR A 6 -1.61 21.59 -38.75
CA TYR A 6 -0.43 21.26 -39.54
C TYR A 6 -0.78 20.23 -40.61
N THR A 7 -0.23 20.39 -41.80
CA THR A 7 -0.14 19.27 -42.76
C THR A 7 0.73 18.15 -42.18
N PHE A 8 0.64 16.95 -42.76
CA PHE A 8 1.48 15.83 -42.32
C PHE A 8 2.97 16.15 -42.41
N GLN A 9 3.41 16.80 -43.49
CA GLN A 9 4.81 17.15 -43.70
C GLN A 9 5.31 18.21 -42.72
N GLU A 10 4.53 19.26 -42.46
CA GLU A 10 4.86 20.27 -41.45
C GLU A 10 4.97 19.65 -40.04
N PHE A 11 4.03 18.77 -39.69
CA PHE A 11 4.08 18.09 -38.41
C PHE A 11 5.27 17.11 -38.33
N LYS A 12 5.63 16.44 -39.42
CA LYS A 12 6.78 15.54 -39.51
C LYS A 12 8.08 16.29 -39.26
N GLU A 13 8.24 17.49 -39.83
CA GLU A 13 9.38 18.37 -39.58
C GLU A 13 9.43 18.84 -38.12
N LYS A 14 8.27 19.24 -37.58
CA LYS A 14 8.15 19.64 -36.17
C LYS A 14 8.47 18.49 -35.21
N ALA A 15 8.02 17.28 -35.53
CA ALA A 15 8.31 16.06 -34.79
C ALA A 15 9.82 15.74 -34.83
N ALA A 16 10.46 15.87 -35.99
CA ALA A 16 11.90 15.68 -36.12
C ALA A 16 12.70 16.71 -35.28
N ALA A 17 12.29 17.98 -35.32
CA ALA A 17 12.95 19.05 -34.57
C ALA A 17 12.83 18.86 -33.05
N PHE A 18 11.70 18.36 -32.55
CA PHE A 18 11.46 18.18 -31.12
C PHE A 18 12.02 16.85 -30.58
N HIS A 19 11.81 15.75 -31.31
CA HIS A 19 12.11 14.40 -30.86
C HIS A 19 13.45 13.84 -31.39
N GLY A 20 14.18 14.64 -32.20
CA GLY A 20 15.43 14.26 -32.85
C GLY A 20 15.27 13.33 -34.07
N TYR A 21 14.06 12.80 -34.30
CA TYR A 21 13.70 11.97 -35.44
C TYR A 21 12.16 11.98 -35.60
N PRO A 22 11.60 11.96 -36.82
CA PRO A 22 10.16 11.85 -37.04
C PRO A 22 9.66 10.44 -36.66
N ALA A 23 9.59 10.14 -35.37
CA ALA A 23 9.21 8.83 -34.87
C ALA A 23 7.78 8.48 -35.34
N PRO A 24 7.54 7.31 -35.96
CA PRO A 24 6.21 6.91 -36.44
C PRO A 24 5.12 7.01 -35.36
N GLY A 25 5.47 6.65 -34.11
CA GLY A 25 4.55 6.79 -32.98
C GLY A 25 4.18 8.25 -32.69
N LEU A 26 5.12 9.18 -32.77
CA LEU A 26 4.84 10.61 -32.58
C LEU A 26 3.89 11.14 -33.67
N LEU A 27 4.09 10.73 -34.93
CA LEU A 27 3.22 11.12 -36.05
C LEU A 27 1.79 10.58 -35.86
N LEU A 28 1.65 9.31 -35.50
CA LEU A 28 0.35 8.71 -35.15
C LEU A 28 -0.28 9.37 -33.93
N GLY A 29 0.52 9.63 -32.91
CA GLY A 29 0.10 10.37 -31.72
C GLY A 29 -0.42 11.76 -32.08
N GLY A 30 0.14 12.39 -33.10
CA GLY A 30 -0.35 13.65 -33.64
C GLY A 30 -1.80 13.56 -34.07
N TYR A 31 -2.13 12.57 -34.93
CA TYR A 31 -3.51 12.31 -35.34
C TYR A 31 -4.42 11.96 -34.16
N MET A 32 -3.95 11.13 -33.23
CA MET A 32 -4.71 10.76 -32.03
C MET A 32 -5.09 11.98 -31.18
N VAL A 33 -4.13 12.87 -30.91
CA VAL A 33 -4.35 14.07 -30.09
C VAL A 33 -5.22 15.08 -30.83
N ALA A 34 -4.96 15.32 -32.12
CA ALA A 34 -5.75 16.21 -32.95
C ALA A 34 -7.22 15.77 -32.97
N TRP A 35 -7.48 14.48 -33.19
CA TRP A 35 -8.84 13.93 -33.17
C TRP A 35 -9.47 13.98 -31.78
N ASN A 36 -8.74 13.61 -30.72
CA ASN A 36 -9.26 13.63 -29.36
C ASN A 36 -9.76 15.03 -28.95
N LYS A 37 -9.03 16.10 -29.32
CA LYS A 37 -9.46 17.49 -29.08
C LYS A 37 -10.83 17.80 -29.69
N THR A 38 -11.14 17.25 -30.86
CA THR A 38 -12.44 17.48 -31.53
C THR A 38 -13.61 16.77 -30.86
N LEU A 39 -13.34 15.79 -29.99
CA LEU A 39 -14.37 15.06 -29.24
C LEU A 39 -14.79 15.78 -27.95
N LEU A 40 -13.98 16.75 -27.49
CA LEU A 40 -14.30 17.57 -26.32
C LEU A 40 -15.23 18.73 -26.71
N PRO A 41 -16.11 19.17 -25.79
CA PRO A 41 -16.85 20.41 -25.97
C PRO A 41 -15.94 21.60 -26.22
N GLU A 42 -16.40 22.55 -27.04
CA GLU A 42 -15.66 23.77 -27.32
C GLU A 42 -15.42 24.58 -26.04
N GLY A 43 -14.19 25.08 -25.85
CA GLY A 43 -13.80 25.84 -24.66
C GLY A 43 -13.44 25.01 -23.43
N THR A 44 -13.50 23.67 -23.48
CA THR A 44 -13.08 22.81 -22.37
C THR A 44 -11.62 23.03 -22.00
N ILE A 45 -11.36 23.28 -20.71
CA ILE A 45 -10.02 23.26 -20.14
C ILE A 45 -9.71 21.81 -19.76
N PHE A 46 -8.76 21.19 -20.46
CA PHE A 46 -8.46 19.77 -20.30
C PHE A 46 -7.03 19.50 -19.82
N ASP A 47 -6.89 18.37 -19.12
CA ASP A 47 -5.60 17.73 -18.85
C ASP A 47 -5.48 16.44 -19.70
N ALA A 48 -4.28 15.89 -19.82
CA ALA A 48 -3.97 14.71 -20.63
C ALA A 48 -3.46 13.54 -19.77
N LEU A 49 -3.93 12.33 -20.06
CA LEU A 49 -3.43 11.07 -19.49
C LEU A 49 -2.94 10.16 -20.61
N VAL A 50 -1.64 9.84 -20.61
CA VAL A 50 -0.98 9.03 -21.64
C VAL A 50 -0.61 7.67 -21.07
N GLU A 51 -0.97 6.59 -21.77
CA GLU A 51 -0.81 5.21 -21.28
C GLU A 51 0.54 4.57 -21.63
N THR A 52 1.44 5.35 -22.23
CA THR A 52 2.77 4.91 -22.67
C THR A 52 3.78 6.06 -22.57
N PRO A 53 5.04 5.79 -22.16
CA PRO A 53 6.11 6.77 -22.21
C PRO A 53 6.73 6.91 -23.62
N LYS A 54 6.26 6.16 -24.63
CA LYS A 54 6.91 6.05 -25.93
C LYS A 54 6.30 6.99 -26.97
N CYS A 55 6.97 8.11 -27.24
CA CYS A 55 6.67 9.09 -28.31
C CYS A 55 5.32 9.83 -28.19
N LEU A 56 4.25 9.18 -27.75
CA LEU A 56 2.90 9.76 -27.63
C LEU A 56 2.85 10.98 -26.68
N PRO A 57 3.57 11.01 -25.54
CA PRO A 57 3.62 12.22 -24.70
C PRO A 57 4.10 13.45 -25.47
N ASP A 58 5.00 13.29 -26.44
CA ASP A 58 5.52 14.41 -27.22
C ASP A 58 4.49 14.95 -28.21
N ALA A 59 3.59 14.10 -28.71
CA ALA A 59 2.48 14.55 -29.55
C ALA A 59 1.54 15.49 -28.77
N VAL A 60 1.26 15.14 -27.52
CA VAL A 60 0.47 15.98 -26.61
C VAL A 60 1.16 17.32 -26.40
N GLN A 61 2.46 17.33 -26.12
CA GLN A 61 3.24 18.54 -25.89
C GLN A 61 3.33 19.43 -27.13
N LEU A 62 3.36 18.84 -28.34
CA LEU A 62 3.46 19.59 -29.59
C LEU A 62 2.14 20.21 -30.06
N LEU A 63 0.99 19.68 -29.63
CA LEU A 63 -0.35 20.04 -30.14
C LEU A 63 -1.30 20.63 -29.09
N THR A 64 -0.89 20.63 -27.83
CA THR A 64 -1.69 21.13 -26.70
C THR A 64 -0.82 21.96 -25.76
N LEU A 65 -1.46 22.60 -24.79
CA LEU A 65 -0.74 23.24 -23.68
C LEU A 65 -0.36 22.23 -22.58
N CYS A 66 -0.79 20.98 -22.68
CA CYS A 66 -0.49 19.97 -21.68
C CYS A 66 0.96 19.51 -21.83
N SER A 67 1.74 19.62 -20.75
CA SER A 67 3.12 19.13 -20.73
C SER A 67 3.43 18.37 -19.45
N PHE A 68 4.52 17.60 -19.48
CA PHE A 68 5.00 16.96 -18.28
C PHE A 68 5.44 18.02 -17.24
N GLY A 69 6.08 19.09 -17.71
CA GLY A 69 6.62 20.15 -16.87
C GLY A 69 5.58 21.00 -16.13
N ASN A 70 4.45 21.33 -16.78
CA ASN A 70 3.36 22.07 -16.11
C ASN A 70 2.38 21.15 -15.36
N GLY A 71 2.61 19.83 -15.38
CA GLY A 71 1.79 18.84 -14.69
C GLY A 71 0.40 18.62 -15.28
N TRP A 72 0.09 19.18 -16.45
CA TRP A 72 -1.20 18.99 -17.13
C TRP A 72 -1.20 17.74 -18.02
N MET A 73 -0.06 17.06 -18.15
CA MET A 73 0.03 15.73 -18.74
C MET A 73 0.60 14.74 -17.72
N GLN A 74 -0.09 13.63 -17.54
CA GLN A 74 0.38 12.49 -16.76
C GLN A 74 0.73 11.31 -17.68
N VAL A 75 1.80 10.60 -17.39
CA VAL A 75 2.20 9.38 -18.10
C VAL A 75 2.06 8.20 -17.15
N LEU A 76 1.03 7.38 -17.36
CA LEU A 76 0.80 6.14 -16.63
C LEU A 76 1.15 4.98 -17.55
N ASN A 77 2.32 4.36 -17.36
CA ASN A 77 2.77 3.30 -18.25
C ASN A 77 1.94 2.01 -18.07
N LEU A 78 0.90 1.85 -18.88
CA LEU A 78 0.09 0.63 -18.98
C LEU A 78 0.50 -0.23 -20.19
N GLY A 79 1.54 0.18 -20.92
CA GLY A 79 2.00 -0.50 -22.13
C GLY A 79 1.08 -0.35 -23.34
N ARG A 80 0.06 0.52 -23.27
CA ARG A 80 -0.95 0.70 -24.32
C ARG A 80 -0.72 2.02 -25.05
N TYR A 81 -0.85 2.01 -26.39
CA TYR A 81 -0.70 3.21 -27.21
C TYR A 81 -2.01 4.02 -27.20
N ALA A 82 -2.23 4.77 -26.12
CA ALA A 82 -3.47 5.50 -25.89
C ALA A 82 -3.25 6.82 -25.15
N VAL A 83 -4.11 7.79 -25.44
CA VAL A 83 -4.18 9.10 -24.78
C VAL A 83 -5.63 9.44 -24.46
N SER A 84 -5.87 9.94 -23.25
CA SER A 84 -7.15 10.51 -22.85
C SER A 84 -7.00 12.01 -22.63
N LEU A 85 -7.88 12.80 -23.26
CA LEU A 85 -8.06 14.21 -22.91
C LEU A 85 -9.38 14.33 -22.16
N TYR A 86 -9.38 15.06 -21.05
CA TYR A 86 -10.53 15.12 -20.16
C TYR A 86 -10.66 16.49 -19.52
N ASP A 87 -11.90 16.92 -19.29
CA ASP A 87 -12.20 18.16 -18.58
C ASP A 87 -11.60 18.11 -17.17
N LYS A 88 -10.84 19.15 -16.85
CA LYS A 88 -10.03 19.25 -15.63
C LYS A 88 -10.85 19.18 -14.34
N TYR A 89 -12.09 19.64 -14.38
CA TYR A 89 -12.94 19.79 -13.20
C TYR A 89 -13.88 18.60 -13.04
N THR A 90 -14.48 18.13 -14.13
CA THR A 90 -15.46 17.04 -14.10
C THR A 90 -14.83 15.67 -14.29
N GLY A 91 -13.63 15.58 -14.87
CA GLY A 91 -12.98 14.31 -15.22
C GLY A 91 -13.59 13.59 -16.42
N GLN A 92 -14.63 14.15 -17.04
CA GLN A 92 -15.25 13.58 -18.23
C GLN A 92 -14.37 13.84 -19.45
N GLY A 93 -14.18 12.83 -20.28
CA GLY A 93 -13.33 12.98 -21.45
C GLY A 93 -13.44 11.83 -22.43
N TRP A 94 -12.48 11.80 -23.35
CA TRP A 94 -12.39 10.78 -24.39
C TRP A 94 -11.02 10.13 -24.38
N ARG A 95 -11.02 8.80 -24.38
CA ARG A 95 -9.82 7.99 -24.56
C ARG A 95 -9.71 7.57 -26.02
N VAL A 96 -8.64 8.00 -26.67
CA VAL A 96 -8.27 7.61 -28.04
C VAL A 96 -7.10 6.64 -27.99
N TYR A 97 -7.19 5.53 -28.72
CA TYR A 97 -6.17 4.49 -28.75
C TYR A 97 -5.98 3.95 -30.16
N LEU A 98 -4.77 3.44 -30.44
CA LEU A 98 -4.47 2.75 -31.69
C LEU A 98 -5.19 1.40 -31.70
N ASP A 99 -6.06 1.18 -32.69
CA ASP A 99 -6.93 0.01 -32.75
C ASP A 99 -6.26 -1.11 -33.55
N ALA A 100 -6.00 -2.24 -32.88
CA ALA A 100 -5.28 -3.37 -33.46
C ALA A 100 -5.99 -3.97 -34.67
N GLU A 101 -7.32 -4.03 -34.67
CA GLU A 101 -8.10 -4.63 -35.75
C GLU A 101 -8.09 -3.72 -36.97
N LYS A 102 -8.26 -2.41 -36.76
CA LYS A 102 -8.20 -1.43 -37.86
C LYS A 102 -6.80 -1.32 -38.46
N LEU A 103 -5.76 -1.53 -37.65
CA LEU A 103 -4.38 -1.51 -38.10
C LEU A 103 -4.03 -2.69 -39.04
N ALA A 104 -4.79 -3.79 -39.00
CA ALA A 104 -4.53 -4.96 -39.82
C ALA A 104 -4.61 -4.66 -41.34
N ALA A 105 -5.34 -3.61 -41.73
CA ALA A 105 -5.41 -3.13 -43.11
C ALA A 105 -4.14 -2.40 -43.58
N TRP A 106 -3.21 -2.07 -42.68
CA TRP A 106 -2.03 -1.24 -42.91
C TRP A 106 -0.74 -2.02 -42.58
N PRO A 107 -0.18 -2.77 -43.54
CA PRO A 107 0.87 -3.76 -43.27
C PRO A 107 2.16 -3.16 -42.68
N HIS A 108 2.58 -1.96 -43.09
CA HIS A 108 3.79 -1.34 -42.55
C HIS A 108 3.57 -0.83 -41.13
N MET A 109 2.43 -0.19 -40.85
CA MET A 109 2.03 0.24 -39.51
C MET A 109 1.83 -0.95 -38.55
N HIS A 110 1.19 -2.01 -39.02
CA HIS A 110 1.05 -3.26 -38.27
C HIS A 110 2.43 -3.85 -37.96
N SER A 111 3.33 -3.93 -38.95
CA SER A 111 4.68 -4.44 -38.74
C SER A 111 5.50 -3.60 -37.76
N TRP A 112 5.35 -2.28 -37.80
CA TRP A 112 5.98 -1.36 -36.86
C TRP A 112 5.47 -1.57 -35.42
N LEU A 113 4.16 -1.60 -35.21
CA LEU A 113 3.57 -1.70 -33.87
C LEU A 113 3.84 -3.08 -33.25
N PHE A 114 3.56 -4.14 -34.00
CA PHE A 114 3.69 -5.53 -33.53
C PHE A 114 5.11 -6.09 -33.68
N LYS A 115 6.02 -5.32 -34.28
CA LYS A 115 7.42 -5.73 -34.55
C LYS A 115 7.52 -7.05 -35.29
N THR A 116 6.62 -7.30 -36.26
CA THR A 116 6.59 -8.57 -37.01
C THR A 116 7.81 -8.76 -37.92
N LYS A 117 8.53 -7.67 -38.23
CA LYS A 117 9.79 -7.66 -38.97
C LYS A 117 10.90 -6.97 -38.17
N PRO A 118 12.16 -7.44 -38.24
CA PRO A 118 13.32 -6.72 -37.71
C PRO A 118 13.40 -5.28 -38.26
N LYS A 119 13.91 -4.33 -37.46
CA LYS A 119 13.95 -2.90 -37.82
C LYS A 119 14.62 -2.62 -39.18
N ARG A 120 15.66 -3.39 -39.54
CA ARG A 120 16.38 -3.28 -40.82
C ARG A 120 15.57 -3.67 -42.07
N GLU A 121 14.49 -4.43 -41.88
CA GLU A 121 13.60 -4.94 -42.93
C GLU A 121 12.30 -4.12 -43.01
N GLN A 122 12.17 -3.07 -42.19
CA GLN A 122 11.03 -2.17 -42.21
C GLN A 122 11.31 -1.01 -43.18
N ASP A 123 10.36 -0.78 -44.09
CA ASP A 123 10.37 0.36 -44.99
C ASP A 123 9.77 1.58 -44.27
N SER A 124 10.61 2.57 -43.97
CA SER A 124 10.20 3.77 -43.24
C SER A 124 9.37 4.73 -44.10
N ASP A 125 9.63 4.80 -45.40
CA ASP A 125 8.92 5.71 -46.30
C ASP A 125 7.52 5.19 -46.58
N ALA A 126 7.38 3.87 -46.81
CA ALA A 126 6.08 3.23 -46.92
C ALA A 126 5.27 3.35 -45.61
N LEU A 127 5.93 3.20 -44.45
CA LEU A 127 5.29 3.42 -43.14
C LEU A 127 4.78 4.85 -42.99
N PHE A 128 5.56 5.86 -43.39
CA PHE A 128 5.11 7.25 -43.31
C PHE A 128 3.94 7.53 -44.25
N ALA A 129 3.97 6.98 -45.47
CA ALA A 129 2.86 7.10 -46.42
C ALA A 129 1.57 6.45 -45.88
N GLU A 130 1.67 5.28 -45.23
CA GLU A 130 0.53 4.66 -44.57
C GLU A 130 -0.03 5.53 -43.43
N ILE A 131 0.83 6.11 -42.59
CA ILE A 131 0.40 6.97 -41.48
C ILE A 131 -0.34 8.20 -42.01
N GLU A 132 0.18 8.84 -43.05
CA GLU A 132 -0.44 10.01 -43.69
C GLU A 132 -1.80 9.68 -44.31
N ALA A 133 -1.88 8.54 -45.01
CA ALA A 133 -3.10 8.08 -45.67
C ALA A 133 -4.18 7.65 -44.66
N ALA A 134 -3.78 6.94 -43.60
CA ALA A 134 -4.67 6.43 -42.57
C ALA A 134 -5.21 7.55 -41.65
N GLY A 135 -4.36 8.49 -41.24
CA GLY A 135 -4.72 9.52 -40.27
C GLY A 135 -5.26 8.93 -38.96
N HIS A 136 -6.36 9.47 -38.45
CA HIS A 136 -7.01 8.95 -37.23
C HIS A 136 -7.89 7.71 -37.46
N THR A 137 -8.07 7.24 -38.70
CA THR A 137 -9.00 6.12 -38.99
C THR A 137 -8.56 4.78 -38.41
N VAL A 138 -7.25 4.61 -38.14
CA VAL A 138 -6.67 3.47 -37.42
C VAL A 138 -6.85 3.54 -35.90
N CYS A 139 -7.50 4.59 -35.41
CA CYS A 139 -7.76 4.77 -33.98
C CYS A 139 -9.22 4.47 -33.64
N SER A 140 -9.45 4.20 -32.36
CA SER A 140 -10.78 4.11 -31.77
C SER A 140 -10.88 5.04 -30.57
N ALA A 141 -12.10 5.51 -30.30
CA ALA A 141 -12.39 6.47 -29.23
C ALA A 141 -13.53 5.94 -28.36
N GLN A 142 -13.43 6.17 -27.04
CA GLN A 142 -14.49 5.84 -26.09
C GLN A 142 -14.60 6.92 -25.00
N PRO A 143 -15.81 7.21 -24.49
CA PRO A 143 -15.96 8.12 -23.36
C PRO A 143 -15.34 7.51 -22.10
N VAL A 144 -14.75 8.36 -21.26
CA VAL A 144 -14.13 7.95 -20.00
C VAL A 144 -14.44 8.95 -18.88
N GLN A 145 -14.45 8.44 -17.66
CA GLN A 145 -14.51 9.23 -16.43
C GLN A 145 -13.20 9.03 -15.66
N ILE A 146 -12.42 10.10 -15.53
CA ILE A 146 -11.21 10.10 -14.72
C ILE A 146 -11.59 10.25 -13.24
N PRO A 147 -11.19 9.31 -12.36
CA PRO A 147 -11.44 9.39 -10.93
C PRO A 147 -10.77 10.60 -10.28
N ASP A 148 -11.44 11.19 -9.29
CA ASP A 148 -11.00 12.38 -8.55
C ASP A 148 -9.56 12.31 -8.05
N ARG A 149 -9.12 11.14 -7.56
CA ARG A 149 -7.75 10.90 -7.08
C ARG A 149 -6.66 11.10 -8.14
N MET A 150 -7.01 11.06 -9.43
CA MET A 150 -6.09 11.26 -10.55
C MET A 150 -6.16 12.67 -11.14
N ARG A 151 -7.15 13.48 -10.73
CA ARG A 151 -7.34 14.84 -11.23
C ARG A 151 -6.54 15.86 -10.42
N GLY A 152 -6.08 16.90 -11.10
CA GLY A 152 -5.32 17.99 -10.49
C GLY A 152 -3.82 17.71 -10.36
N HIS A 153 -3.07 18.76 -10.06
CA HIS A 153 -1.64 18.70 -9.81
C HIS A 153 -1.38 19.06 -8.35
N LYS A 154 -0.50 18.31 -7.68
CA LYS A 154 -0.07 18.66 -6.34
C LYS A 154 0.78 19.93 -6.43
N HIS A 155 0.35 21.04 -5.84
CA HIS A 155 1.18 22.25 -5.72
C HIS A 155 2.48 21.92 -4.97
N MET A 156 3.63 22.43 -5.45
CA MET A 156 4.92 22.21 -4.77
C MET A 156 4.90 22.68 -3.31
N GLY A 157 4.04 23.64 -2.97
CA GLY A 157 4.02 24.23 -1.64
C GLY A 157 5.29 25.05 -1.37
N PRO A 158 5.57 25.39 -0.11
CA PRO A 158 6.79 26.08 0.26
C PRO A 158 8.03 25.20 0.05
N VAL A 159 9.13 25.83 -0.38
CA VAL A 159 10.44 25.20 -0.50
C VAL A 159 11.24 25.48 0.77
N GLY A 160 11.75 24.42 1.39
CA GLY A 160 12.60 24.49 2.58
C GLY A 160 14.01 23.97 2.27
N VAL A 161 14.89 24.03 3.26
CA VAL A 161 16.24 23.46 3.18
C VAL A 161 16.26 22.14 3.94
N CYS A 162 16.65 21.06 3.28
CA CYS A 162 16.74 19.74 3.89
C CYS A 162 17.80 19.78 5.02
N PRO A 163 17.47 19.42 6.27
CA PRO A 163 18.42 19.50 7.37
C PRO A 163 19.61 18.54 7.21
N VAL A 164 19.47 17.53 6.34
CA VAL A 164 20.44 16.45 6.07
C VAL A 164 21.41 16.83 4.95
N CYS A 165 20.91 16.97 3.71
CA CYS A 165 21.76 17.27 2.56
C CYS A 165 21.98 18.77 2.32
N LYS A 166 21.25 19.65 3.03
CA LYS A 166 21.26 21.11 2.84
C LYS A 166 20.78 21.59 1.46
N GLU A 167 20.15 20.72 0.68
CA GLU A 167 19.53 21.08 -0.61
C GLU A 167 18.12 21.62 -0.40
N ALA A 168 17.70 22.51 -1.30
CA ALA A 168 16.33 23.01 -1.34
C ALA A 168 15.37 21.89 -1.82
N TYR A 169 14.24 21.72 -1.14
CA TYR A 169 13.24 20.71 -1.50
C TYR A 169 11.81 21.16 -1.13
N PRO A 170 10.77 20.58 -1.75
CA PRO A 170 9.38 20.84 -1.37
C PRO A 170 9.09 20.34 0.05
N MET A 171 8.69 21.22 0.96
CA MET A 171 8.42 20.84 2.38
C MET A 171 7.23 19.91 2.53
N ARG A 172 6.37 19.80 1.51
CA ARG A 172 5.29 18.81 1.48
C ARG A 172 5.80 17.37 1.45
N ASP A 173 7.05 17.16 1.05
CA ASP A 173 7.64 15.83 0.94
C ASP A 173 8.09 15.30 2.33
N GLY A 174 7.84 16.03 3.43
CA GLY A 174 8.24 15.70 4.79
C GLY A 174 9.28 16.68 5.35
N GLY A 175 9.86 16.40 6.52
CA GLY A 175 10.90 17.21 7.15
C GLY A 175 12.31 17.02 6.58
N VAL A 176 12.51 16.04 5.69
CA VAL A 176 13.73 15.84 4.90
C VAL A 176 13.37 15.51 3.45
N CYS A 177 14.27 15.76 2.50
CA CYS A 177 14.01 15.47 1.09
C CYS A 177 13.90 13.95 0.81
N ARG A 178 13.15 13.57 -0.23
CA ARG A 178 12.95 12.17 -0.64
C ARG A 178 14.24 11.38 -0.83
N GLY A 179 15.30 12.02 -1.37
CA GLY A 179 16.61 11.40 -1.48
C GLY A 179 17.17 10.94 -0.12
N CYS A 180 17.04 11.79 0.90
CA CYS A 180 17.47 11.47 2.27
C CYS A 180 16.54 10.47 2.97
N GLN A 181 15.28 10.33 2.53
CA GLN A 181 14.35 9.29 2.99
C GLN A 181 14.65 7.89 2.43
N GLY A 182 15.67 7.74 1.59
CA GLY A 182 16.05 6.46 1.00
C GLY A 182 15.65 6.29 -0.46
N GLU A 183 15.06 7.31 -1.10
CA GLU A 183 14.75 7.28 -2.53
C GLU A 183 15.89 7.78 -3.43
N ALA A 184 17.09 8.00 -2.86
CA ALA A 184 18.25 8.38 -3.65
C ALA A 184 18.62 7.24 -4.62
N ILE A 185 18.70 7.55 -5.91
CA ILE A 185 19.10 6.60 -6.97
C ILE A 185 20.62 6.42 -7.08
N TRP A 186 21.37 7.02 -6.15
CA TRP A 186 22.82 6.98 -6.05
C TRP A 186 23.19 6.76 -4.59
N GLU A 187 24.23 5.97 -4.35
CA GLU A 187 24.77 5.76 -3.02
C GLU A 187 25.80 6.85 -2.72
N ARG A 188 25.75 7.45 -1.53
CA ARG A 188 26.92 8.17 -1.03
C ARG A 188 28.04 7.15 -0.84
N ALA A 189 29.20 7.40 -1.43
CA ALA A 189 30.39 6.60 -1.17
C ALA A 189 30.53 6.44 0.35
N SER A 190 30.47 5.19 0.81
CA SER A 190 30.35 4.84 2.23
C SER A 190 31.52 5.45 2.99
N ILE A 191 31.28 6.54 3.70
CA ILE A 191 32.14 6.95 4.80
C ILE A 191 31.72 6.00 5.92
N ILE A 192 32.66 5.17 6.37
CA ILE A 192 32.59 4.39 7.61
C ILE A 192 31.68 5.14 8.59
N PRO A 193 30.61 4.52 9.13
CA PRO A 193 29.64 5.24 9.93
C PRO A 193 30.40 6.08 10.94
N PRO A 194 30.12 7.40 11.04
CA PRO A 194 30.66 8.18 12.13
C PRO A 194 30.13 7.47 13.37
N ALA A 195 31.02 6.81 14.10
CA ALA A 195 30.84 6.48 15.49
C ALA A 195 31.77 7.44 16.22
N PRO A 196 31.40 7.93 17.41
CA PRO A 196 32.37 8.62 18.23
C PRO A 196 33.60 7.71 18.40
N LEU A 197 34.80 8.27 18.32
CA LEU A 197 36.05 7.55 18.56
C LEU A 197 36.09 7.15 20.05
N LEU A 198 35.51 5.99 20.37
CA LEU A 198 35.50 5.46 21.71
C LEU A 198 36.84 4.80 22.01
N THR A 199 37.49 5.23 23.09
CA THR A 199 38.75 4.63 23.53
C THR A 199 38.45 3.52 24.53
N ALA A 200 38.70 2.27 24.12
CA ALA A 200 38.58 1.12 25.00
C ALA A 200 39.74 1.10 26.01
N VAL A 201 39.47 0.75 27.25
CA VAL A 201 40.49 0.52 28.28
C VAL A 201 40.51 -0.96 28.70
N PRO A 202 41.67 -1.50 29.09
CA PRO A 202 41.73 -2.79 29.76
C PRO A 202 40.84 -2.77 31.01
N VAL A 203 40.10 -3.87 31.24
CA VAL A 203 39.13 -3.97 32.34
C VAL A 203 39.76 -3.78 33.72
N GLU A 204 41.04 -4.12 33.88
CA GLU A 204 41.79 -3.94 35.13
C GLU A 204 42.03 -2.45 35.44
N GLN A 205 42.05 -1.59 34.41
CA GLN A 205 42.24 -0.14 34.52
C GLN A 205 40.91 0.62 34.62
N ALA A 206 39.79 -0.09 34.67
CA ALA A 206 38.45 0.46 34.74
C ALA A 206 37.89 0.56 36.17
N VAL A 207 38.56 -0.05 37.15
CA VAL A 207 38.13 -0.04 38.56
C VAL A 207 38.03 1.40 39.08
N GLY A 208 36.91 1.73 39.69
CA GLY A 208 36.59 3.07 40.20
C GLY A 208 36.14 4.07 39.13
N LYS A 209 36.02 3.63 37.86
CA LYS A 209 35.50 4.44 36.75
C LYS A 209 34.09 4.00 36.37
N THR A 210 33.44 4.78 35.52
CA THR A 210 32.01 4.63 35.24
C THR A 210 31.78 3.92 33.91
N ALA A 211 30.99 2.84 33.93
CA ALA A 211 30.65 2.09 32.73
C ALA A 211 29.85 2.95 31.73
N LEU A 212 30.30 2.99 30.48
CA LEU A 212 29.64 3.80 29.44
C LEU A 212 28.27 3.24 29.02
N HIS A 213 28.12 1.92 29.01
CA HIS A 213 26.94 1.25 28.48
C HIS A 213 26.67 -0.05 29.23
N ASP A 214 25.45 -0.59 29.09
CA ASP A 214 25.07 -1.88 29.66
C ASP A 214 25.96 -3.01 29.12
N MET A 215 26.48 -3.83 30.02
CA MET A 215 27.26 -5.01 29.69
C MET A 215 26.48 -6.25 30.06
N THR A 216 25.73 -6.77 29.10
CA THR A 216 24.85 -7.93 29.31
C THR A 216 25.61 -9.25 29.37
N GLU A 217 25.31 -10.02 30.41
CA GLU A 217 25.74 -11.40 30.62
C GLU A 217 24.64 -12.32 30.12
N VAL A 218 25.05 -13.33 29.35
CA VAL A 218 24.14 -14.34 28.80
C VAL A 218 24.60 -15.69 29.32
N ILE A 219 23.81 -16.29 30.20
CA ILE A 219 23.97 -17.67 30.63
C ILE A 219 22.94 -18.50 29.88
N PRO A 220 23.34 -19.28 28.85
CA PRO A 220 22.41 -19.99 27.99
C PRO A 220 21.43 -20.85 28.78
N GLY A 221 20.13 -20.65 28.55
CA GLY A 221 19.06 -21.42 29.21
C GLY A 221 18.71 -20.98 30.64
N GLU A 222 19.49 -20.09 31.26
CA GLU A 222 19.26 -19.64 32.64
C GLU A 222 18.88 -18.16 32.72
N SER A 223 19.72 -17.26 32.20
CA SER A 223 19.51 -15.83 32.38
C SER A 223 20.13 -14.98 31.26
N LYS A 224 19.50 -13.83 31.02
CA LYS A 224 20.01 -12.76 30.16
C LYS A 224 19.70 -11.43 30.81
N GLY A 225 20.73 -10.68 31.19
CA GLY A 225 20.56 -9.35 31.80
C GLY A 225 21.87 -8.60 31.97
N PRO A 226 21.80 -7.29 32.29
CA PRO A 226 22.98 -6.47 32.50
C PRO A 226 23.74 -6.95 33.74
N ALA A 227 24.99 -7.36 33.57
CA ALA A 227 25.89 -7.65 34.68
C ALA A 227 26.44 -6.35 35.30
N VAL A 228 26.66 -5.35 34.45
CA VAL A 228 27.02 -3.98 34.80
C VAL A 228 26.10 -3.05 34.01
N GLN A 229 25.52 -2.07 34.68
CA GLN A 229 24.63 -1.08 34.05
C GLN A 229 25.41 0.16 33.60
N ALA A 230 24.93 0.85 32.57
CA ALA A 230 25.42 2.17 32.19
C ALA A 230 25.35 3.12 33.39
N GLY A 231 26.42 3.87 33.65
CA GLY A 231 26.53 4.75 34.83
C GLY A 231 26.95 4.05 36.13
N GLN A 232 27.11 2.73 36.16
CA GLN A 232 27.64 2.02 37.32
C GLN A 232 29.15 2.28 37.49
N VAL A 233 29.58 2.55 38.73
CA VAL A 233 31.01 2.57 39.08
C VAL A 233 31.51 1.14 39.18
N ILE A 234 32.58 0.84 38.43
CA ILE A 234 33.11 -0.52 38.29
C ILE A 234 33.90 -0.90 39.54
N GLY A 235 33.45 -1.94 40.23
CA GLY A 235 34.11 -2.52 41.39
C GLY A 235 35.24 -3.49 41.03
N LEU A 236 35.98 -3.96 42.05
CA LEU A 236 37.00 -5.00 41.86
C LEU A 236 36.36 -6.35 41.51
N GLU A 237 35.19 -6.63 42.08
CA GLU A 237 34.36 -7.80 41.83
C GLU A 237 33.83 -7.87 40.40
N ASP A 238 33.61 -6.71 39.76
CA ASP A 238 33.13 -6.61 38.39
C ASP A 238 34.22 -7.04 37.39
N VAL A 239 35.50 -6.85 37.70
CA VAL A 239 36.62 -7.21 36.82
C VAL A 239 36.61 -8.70 36.49
N CYS A 240 36.58 -9.56 37.51
CA CYS A 240 36.56 -11.01 37.32
C CYS A 240 35.27 -11.48 36.63
N ARG A 241 34.15 -10.76 36.81
CA ARG A 241 32.89 -11.06 36.14
C ARG A 241 32.95 -10.69 34.66
N LEU A 242 33.38 -9.48 34.33
CA LEU A 242 33.53 -8.98 32.96
C LEU A 242 34.54 -9.83 32.15
N GLN A 243 35.66 -10.24 32.76
CA GLN A 243 36.62 -11.15 32.13
C GLN A 243 35.99 -12.52 31.80
N ARG A 244 35.18 -13.08 32.71
CA ARG A 244 34.44 -14.34 32.46
C ARG A 244 33.40 -14.19 31.36
N MET A 245 32.82 -13.00 31.20
CA MET A 245 31.96 -12.63 30.08
C MET A 245 32.75 -12.40 28.77
N GLY A 246 34.07 -12.57 28.77
CA GLY A 246 34.93 -12.37 27.59
C GLY A 246 35.30 -10.91 27.31
N ARG A 247 34.97 -9.97 28.21
CA ARG A 247 35.25 -8.53 28.05
C ARG A 247 36.62 -8.21 28.64
N ARG A 248 37.64 -8.14 27.77
CA ARG A 248 39.00 -7.72 28.14
C ARG A 248 39.20 -6.21 28.08
N ASN A 249 38.45 -5.56 27.20
CA ASN A 249 38.42 -4.11 27.07
C ASN A 249 36.98 -3.62 27.21
N ILE A 250 36.81 -2.48 27.87
CA ILE A 250 35.52 -1.84 28.09
C ILE A 250 35.60 -0.35 27.80
N TYR A 251 34.43 0.29 27.69
CA TYR A 251 34.31 1.71 27.42
C TYR A 251 33.79 2.44 28.65
N LEU A 252 34.31 3.64 28.88
CA LEU A 252 34.07 4.41 30.09
C LEU A 252 33.44 5.75 29.77
N GLN A 253 32.55 6.20 30.64
CA GLN A 253 31.85 7.47 30.48
C GLN A 253 32.81 8.66 30.49
N GLU A 254 33.87 8.58 31.29
CA GLU A 254 34.91 9.60 31.41
C GLU A 254 35.77 9.74 30.14
N HIS A 255 35.73 8.74 29.25
CA HIS A 255 36.45 8.73 27.98
C HIS A 255 35.52 9.04 26.79
N LEU A 256 34.27 9.43 27.05
CA LEU A 256 33.35 9.86 26.02
C LEU A 256 33.80 11.25 25.52
N PRO A 257 34.19 11.41 24.25
CA PRO A 257 34.44 12.75 23.70
C PRO A 257 33.15 13.58 23.75
N GLU A 258 33.25 14.92 23.68
CA GLU A 258 32.08 15.78 23.45
C GLU A 258 31.34 15.27 22.20
N VAL A 259 30.16 14.68 22.41
CA VAL A 259 29.40 13.94 21.39
C VAL A 259 28.55 14.89 20.55
N ASP A 260 29.17 15.97 20.04
CA ASP A 260 28.51 16.87 19.10
C ASP A 260 28.15 16.10 17.83
N GLY A 261 26.87 16.15 17.45
CA GLY A 261 26.35 15.45 16.28
C GLY A 261 26.00 13.97 16.50
N PHE A 262 25.95 13.49 17.75
CA PHE A 262 25.53 12.13 18.10
C PHE A 262 24.38 12.08 19.09
N VAL A 263 23.59 11.01 19.02
CA VAL A 263 22.44 10.73 19.88
C VAL A 263 22.63 9.33 20.48
N HIS A 264 22.51 9.24 21.81
CA HIS A 264 22.56 7.95 22.51
C HIS A 264 21.41 7.03 22.06
N GLU A 265 21.67 5.73 21.96
CA GLU A 265 20.73 4.73 21.43
C GLU A 265 19.35 4.77 22.11
N ASP A 266 19.30 4.89 23.43
CA ASP A 266 18.04 4.93 24.17
C ASP A 266 17.24 6.21 23.88
N ALA A 267 17.91 7.36 23.75
CA ALA A 267 17.26 8.61 23.37
C ALA A 267 16.69 8.53 21.95
N ALA A 268 17.45 7.95 21.01
CA ALA A 268 17.01 7.71 19.65
C ALA A 268 15.81 6.75 19.60
N ALA A 269 15.89 5.62 20.31
CA ALA A 269 14.82 4.62 20.39
C ALA A 269 13.51 5.23 20.91
N LYS A 270 13.58 6.05 21.96
CA LYS A 270 12.42 6.77 22.52
C LYS A 270 11.80 7.72 21.51
N ALA A 271 12.62 8.49 20.79
CA ALA A 271 12.15 9.39 19.74
C ALA A 271 11.47 8.63 18.59
N PHE A 272 12.07 7.52 18.13
CA PHE A 272 11.50 6.68 17.07
C PHE A 272 10.15 6.09 17.49
N ALA A 273 10.05 5.53 18.69
CA ALA A 273 8.78 4.97 19.16
C ALA A 273 7.67 6.00 19.29
N ALA A 274 7.99 7.22 19.74
CA ALA A 274 7.03 8.31 19.79
C ALA A 274 6.54 8.71 18.39
N ALA A 275 7.44 8.78 17.41
CA ALA A 275 7.08 9.15 16.04
C ALA A 275 6.28 8.06 15.30
N LEU A 276 6.57 6.78 15.58
CA LEU A 276 5.90 5.65 14.95
C LEU A 276 4.51 5.34 15.55
N ALA A 277 4.26 5.78 16.79
CA ALA A 277 3.03 5.52 17.52
C ALA A 277 1.91 6.50 17.14
N GLY A 278 0.80 5.97 16.65
CA GLY A 278 -0.42 6.72 16.35
C GLY A 278 -1.54 6.45 17.32
N GLU A 279 -2.77 6.56 16.79
CA GLU A 279 -3.98 6.38 17.59
C GLU A 279 -4.02 4.99 18.26
N HIS A 280 -4.30 4.99 19.56
CA HIS A 280 -4.39 3.80 20.41
C HIS A 280 -3.09 2.97 20.50
N VAL A 281 -1.93 3.57 20.25
CA VAL A 281 -0.62 2.93 20.46
C VAL A 281 0.08 3.60 21.64
N THR A 282 0.68 2.79 22.53
CA THR A 282 1.49 3.28 23.65
C THR A 282 2.90 2.72 23.61
N VAL A 283 3.83 3.42 24.25
CA VAL A 283 5.23 3.01 24.38
C VAL A 283 5.43 2.26 25.69
N ALA A 284 6.15 1.13 25.63
CA ALA A 284 6.38 0.26 26.78
C ALA A 284 7.55 0.74 27.64
N GLY A 285 7.26 1.58 28.65
CA GLY A 285 8.26 2.02 29.63
C GLY A 285 9.42 2.79 29.00
N GLU A 286 10.60 2.69 29.61
CA GLU A 286 11.82 3.33 29.12
C GLU A 286 12.64 2.37 28.22
N PRO A 287 13.32 2.92 27.19
CA PRO A 287 14.22 2.16 26.31
C PRO A 287 15.35 1.50 27.10
N ARG A 288 15.82 0.35 26.62
CA ARG A 288 16.99 -0.36 27.16
C ARG A 288 17.78 -1.00 26.03
N GLU A 289 19.09 -0.82 26.03
CA GLU A 289 20.00 -1.28 24.96
C GLU A 289 19.55 -0.82 23.56
N GLY A 290 19.06 0.41 23.47
CA GLY A 290 18.53 0.99 22.24
C GLY A 290 17.22 0.37 21.78
N LYS A 291 16.59 -0.52 22.56
CA LYS A 291 15.33 -1.18 22.20
C LYS A 291 14.17 -0.62 23.01
N ILE A 292 13.03 -0.44 22.34
CA ILE A 292 11.76 -0.08 22.99
C ILE A 292 10.58 -0.79 22.30
N ASN A 293 9.59 -1.22 23.06
CA ASN A 293 8.41 -1.90 22.51
C ASN A 293 7.23 -0.94 22.41
N LEU A 294 6.36 -1.19 21.42
CA LEU A 294 5.06 -0.56 21.26
C LEU A 294 3.95 -1.53 21.67
N MET A 295 2.95 -1.02 22.37
CA MET A 295 1.86 -1.77 22.98
C MET A 295 0.51 -1.30 22.48
N ALA A 296 -0.43 -2.23 22.42
CA ALA A 296 -1.81 -1.92 22.12
C ALA A 296 -2.46 -1.22 23.32
N ALA A 297 -2.86 0.05 23.18
CA ALA A 297 -3.58 0.75 24.24
C ALA A 297 -5.02 0.23 24.41
N THR A 298 -5.60 -0.26 23.31
CA THR A 298 -6.94 -0.85 23.25
C THR A 298 -6.93 -2.14 22.43
N ALA A 299 -7.97 -2.95 22.56
CA ALA A 299 -8.18 -4.09 21.67
C ALA A 299 -8.71 -3.60 20.31
N GLY A 300 -8.24 -4.19 19.22
CA GLY A 300 -8.61 -3.74 17.88
C GLY A 300 -7.71 -4.30 16.78
N VAL A 301 -7.95 -3.87 15.55
CA VAL A 301 -7.16 -4.28 14.38
C VAL A 301 -5.95 -3.36 14.23
N LEU A 302 -4.76 -3.95 14.13
CA LEU A 302 -3.53 -3.22 13.82
C LEU A 302 -3.55 -2.75 12.37
N ALA A 303 -3.50 -1.43 12.16
CA ALA A 303 -3.19 -0.83 10.88
C ALA A 303 -1.71 -0.42 10.85
N VAL A 304 -1.04 -0.78 9.76
CA VAL A 304 0.37 -0.46 9.50
C VAL A 304 0.46 0.25 8.16
N ASP A 305 1.08 1.42 8.13
CA ASP A 305 1.59 2.04 6.91
C ASP A 305 2.88 1.32 6.50
N ILE A 306 2.73 0.28 5.67
CA ILE A 306 3.85 -0.56 5.23
C ILE A 306 4.90 0.28 4.46
N PRO A 307 4.54 1.12 3.48
CA PRO A 307 5.51 1.99 2.82
C PRO A 307 6.31 2.89 3.77
N ALA A 308 5.66 3.50 4.78
CA ALA A 308 6.36 4.33 5.75
C ALA A 308 7.29 3.50 6.65
N LEU A 309 6.86 2.31 7.07
CA LEU A 309 7.70 1.38 7.83
C LEU A 309 8.93 0.92 7.03
N GLU A 310 8.78 0.68 5.72
CA GLU A 310 9.87 0.31 4.83
C GLU A 310 10.87 1.47 4.65
N ARG A 311 10.39 2.70 4.42
CA ARG A 311 11.26 3.90 4.36
C ARG A 311 12.03 4.09 5.66
N PHE A 312 11.37 3.94 6.81
CA PHE A 312 12.02 4.01 8.11
C PHE A 312 13.15 2.98 8.24
N ASN A 313 12.89 1.72 7.88
CA ASN A 313 13.88 0.63 7.95
C ASN A 313 14.97 0.71 6.86
N ALA A 314 14.78 1.50 5.81
CA ALA A 314 15.80 1.75 4.80
C ALA A 314 16.91 2.69 5.31
N ILE A 315 16.67 3.42 6.40
CA ILE A 315 17.68 4.28 7.01
C ILE A 315 18.71 3.38 7.76
N PRO A 316 20.02 3.57 7.56
CA PRO A 316 21.03 2.79 8.27
C PRO A 316 20.91 2.92 9.78
N ASN A 317 21.31 1.86 10.51
CA ASN A 317 21.43 1.84 11.98
C ASN A 317 20.12 1.98 12.77
N VAL A 318 18.97 2.00 12.10
CA VAL A 318 17.65 1.93 12.74
C VAL A 318 16.93 0.65 12.30
N ALA A 319 16.06 0.15 13.16
CA ALA A 319 15.19 -0.97 12.84
C ALA A 319 13.85 -0.81 13.55
N CYS A 320 12.75 -1.15 12.90
CA CYS A 320 11.49 -1.39 13.58
C CYS A 320 10.72 -2.53 12.93
N ALA A 321 10.27 -3.48 13.75
CA ALA A 321 9.50 -4.64 13.31
C ALA A 321 8.15 -4.68 14.04
N SER A 322 7.11 -5.16 13.37
CA SER A 322 5.75 -5.25 13.90
C SER A 322 5.08 -6.60 13.61
N ARG A 323 3.98 -6.87 14.30
CA ARG A 323 2.99 -7.86 13.87
C ARG A 323 2.38 -7.39 12.55
N GLN A 324 1.87 -8.35 11.80
CA GLN A 324 1.38 -8.10 10.45
C GLN A 324 0.12 -7.20 10.44
N HIS A 325 0.03 -6.33 9.43
CA HIS A 325 -1.14 -5.50 9.13
C HIS A 325 -2.44 -6.31 9.14
N GLY A 326 -3.49 -5.76 9.75
CA GLY A 326 -4.80 -6.38 9.83
C GLY A 326 -4.94 -7.46 10.91
N THR A 327 -3.92 -7.62 11.77
CA THR A 327 -3.97 -8.55 12.91
C THR A 327 -4.85 -7.98 14.02
N LEU A 328 -5.73 -8.81 14.59
CA LEU A 328 -6.48 -8.47 15.81
C LEU A 328 -5.56 -8.54 17.05
N LEU A 329 -5.51 -7.45 17.81
CA LEU A 329 -4.71 -7.28 19.02
C LEU A 329 -5.60 -7.21 20.26
N GLU A 330 -5.10 -7.77 21.36
CA GLU A 330 -5.62 -7.57 22.70
C GLU A 330 -4.98 -6.33 23.33
N ALA A 331 -5.73 -5.61 24.16
CA ALA A 331 -5.21 -4.47 24.93
C ALA A 331 -4.06 -4.90 25.85
N GLY A 332 -3.05 -4.04 25.97
CA GLY A 332 -1.87 -4.26 26.81
C GLY A 332 -0.87 -5.29 26.27
N LYS A 333 -1.03 -5.77 25.03
CA LYS A 333 -0.04 -6.68 24.41
C LYS A 333 0.97 -5.90 23.55
N PRO A 334 2.26 -6.28 23.58
CA PRO A 334 3.24 -5.74 22.64
C PRO A 334 2.94 -6.24 21.23
N PHE A 335 3.09 -5.36 20.24
CA PHE A 335 2.92 -5.72 18.83
C PHE A 335 4.06 -5.26 17.92
N ALA A 336 4.86 -4.29 18.34
CA ALA A 336 6.02 -3.83 17.58
C ALA A 336 7.19 -3.51 18.52
N ALA A 337 8.40 -3.49 17.97
CA ALA A 337 9.59 -3.08 18.68
C ALA A 337 10.51 -2.33 17.72
N CYS A 338 11.02 -1.20 18.19
CA CYS A 338 11.99 -0.42 17.45
C CYS A 338 13.33 -0.43 18.18
N ARG A 339 14.41 -0.32 17.41
CA ARG A 339 15.77 -0.42 17.88
C ARG A 339 16.69 0.60 17.18
N ALA A 340 17.38 1.39 17.99
CA ALA A 340 18.63 2.03 17.63
C ALA A 340 19.75 0.98 17.72
N ILE A 341 20.45 0.71 16.61
CA ILE A 341 21.36 -0.44 16.52
C ILE A 341 22.72 -0.18 17.20
N PRO A 342 23.46 0.91 16.88
CA PRO A 342 24.69 1.26 17.57
C PRO A 342 24.43 2.09 18.82
N LEU A 343 25.38 2.07 19.76
CA LEU A 343 25.33 2.85 21.01
C LEU A 343 25.12 4.35 20.79
N TYR A 344 25.69 4.88 19.70
CA TYR A 344 25.50 6.26 19.26
C TYR A 344 25.13 6.30 17.78
N LEU A 345 24.07 7.03 17.46
CA LEU A 345 23.66 7.33 16.10
C LEU A 345 24.03 8.77 15.79
N THR A 346 24.34 9.08 14.53
CA THR A 346 24.49 10.47 14.12
C THR A 346 23.15 11.20 14.23
N THR A 347 23.16 12.47 14.60
CA THR A 347 21.97 13.34 14.58
C THR A 347 21.32 13.35 13.20
N ASP A 348 22.12 13.24 12.14
CA ASP A 348 21.66 13.10 10.76
C ASP A 348 20.80 11.85 10.54
N ASN A 349 21.27 10.68 10.96
CA ASN A 349 20.52 9.43 10.80
C ASN A 349 19.22 9.44 11.62
N VAL A 350 19.25 9.99 12.83
CA VAL A 350 18.05 10.13 13.67
C VAL A 350 17.05 11.07 12.98
N ALA A 351 17.49 12.23 12.48
CA ALA A 351 16.63 13.17 11.78
C ALA A 351 16.04 12.57 10.49
N ARG A 352 16.83 11.82 9.73
CA ARG A 352 16.34 11.10 8.53
C ARG A 352 15.26 10.10 8.88
N ALA A 353 15.49 9.26 9.90
CA ALA A 353 14.54 8.24 10.31
C ALA A 353 13.21 8.87 10.78
N LEU A 354 13.26 9.92 11.61
CA LEU A 354 12.07 10.62 12.06
C LEU A 354 11.30 11.26 10.88
N ALA A 355 12.01 11.83 9.92
CA ALA A 355 11.36 12.49 8.81
C ALA A 355 10.69 11.55 7.79
N THR A 356 11.02 10.25 7.80
CA THR A 356 10.28 9.25 6.98
C THR A 356 8.83 9.05 7.44
N VAL A 357 8.49 9.51 8.65
CA VAL A 357 7.18 9.34 9.29
C VAL A 357 6.52 10.68 9.67
N ASP A 358 6.98 11.79 9.09
CA ASP A 358 6.40 13.12 9.34
C ASP A 358 4.98 13.29 8.77
N GLU A 359 4.61 12.51 7.74
CA GLU A 359 3.26 12.53 7.17
C GLU A 359 2.20 11.95 8.11
N GLY A 360 2.62 11.23 9.15
CA GLY A 360 1.74 10.63 10.13
C GLY A 360 2.34 9.37 10.76
N PRO A 361 1.72 8.89 11.84
CA PRO A 361 2.20 7.71 12.54
C PRO A 361 2.09 6.46 11.68
N VAL A 362 3.06 5.56 11.83
CA VAL A 362 3.12 4.29 11.08
C VAL A 362 2.14 3.25 11.61
N PHE A 363 1.89 3.27 12.92
CA PHE A 363 1.04 2.29 13.59
C PHE A 363 -0.19 2.96 14.19
N SER A 364 -1.35 2.38 13.93
CA SER A 364 -2.59 2.71 14.63
C SER A 364 -3.37 1.45 14.93
N ILE A 365 -4.22 1.51 15.95
CA ILE A 365 -5.11 0.40 16.30
C ILE A 365 -6.54 0.89 16.20
N HIS A 366 -7.35 0.18 15.43
CA HIS A 366 -8.75 0.50 15.18
C HIS A 366 -9.64 -0.41 16.04
N PRO A 367 -10.32 0.11 17.07
CA PRO A 367 -11.27 -0.66 17.87
C PRO A 367 -12.40 -1.21 17.01
N LEU A 368 -12.94 -2.36 17.39
CA LEU A 368 -14.09 -2.94 16.72
C LEU A 368 -15.37 -2.23 17.18
N ARG A 369 -16.21 -1.81 16.22
CA ARG A 369 -17.57 -1.38 16.52
C ARG A 369 -18.44 -2.57 16.94
N LYS A 370 -19.38 -2.35 17.86
CA LYS A 370 -20.40 -3.36 18.22
C LYS A 370 -21.48 -3.39 17.14
N ALA A 371 -21.26 -4.20 16.12
CA ALA A 371 -22.17 -4.30 14.97
C ALA A 371 -23.44 -5.08 15.30
N LYS A 372 -24.54 -4.66 14.69
CA LYS A 372 -25.82 -5.36 14.65
C LYS A 372 -25.96 -6.04 13.30
N ALA A 373 -25.64 -7.32 13.25
CA ALA A 373 -25.65 -8.10 12.04
C ALA A 373 -27.03 -8.68 11.72
N GLY A 374 -27.40 -8.66 10.44
CA GLY A 374 -28.43 -9.52 9.88
C GLY A 374 -27.81 -10.67 9.12
N VAL A 375 -28.36 -11.88 9.27
CA VAL A 375 -27.92 -13.05 8.49
C VAL A 375 -28.95 -13.40 7.43
N LEU A 376 -28.56 -13.37 6.17
CA LEU A 376 -29.36 -13.89 5.06
C LEU A 376 -28.81 -15.25 4.64
N VAL A 377 -29.58 -16.29 4.81
CA VAL A 377 -29.25 -17.64 4.36
C VAL A 377 -29.96 -17.88 3.03
N THR A 378 -29.21 -18.03 1.95
CA THR A 378 -29.75 -18.41 0.65
C THR A 378 -29.59 -19.92 0.46
N GLY A 379 -30.42 -20.52 -0.38
CA GLY A 379 -30.40 -21.96 -0.64
C GLY A 379 -31.81 -22.53 -0.61
N SER A 380 -32.29 -22.96 -1.77
CA SER A 380 -33.61 -23.54 -1.96
C SER A 380 -33.82 -24.80 -1.11
N GLU A 381 -32.76 -25.58 -0.90
CA GLU A 381 -32.74 -26.77 -0.05
C GLU A 381 -32.92 -26.45 1.43
N VAL A 382 -32.39 -25.32 1.91
CA VAL A 382 -32.54 -24.88 3.30
C VAL A 382 -33.93 -24.27 3.49
N PHE A 383 -34.38 -23.47 2.53
CA PHE A 383 -35.72 -22.87 2.53
C PHE A 383 -36.84 -23.93 2.56
N GLN A 384 -36.69 -25.01 1.79
CA GLN A 384 -37.64 -26.14 1.78
C GLN A 384 -37.50 -27.08 2.98
N GLY A 385 -36.51 -26.87 3.86
CA GLY A 385 -36.26 -27.69 5.03
C GLY A 385 -35.65 -29.07 4.72
N LEU A 386 -35.08 -29.25 3.51
CA LEU A 386 -34.35 -30.46 3.14
C LEU A 386 -33.03 -30.58 3.92
N VAL A 387 -32.43 -29.44 4.25
CA VAL A 387 -31.21 -29.35 5.07
C VAL A 387 -31.41 -28.31 6.17
N GLN A 388 -30.82 -28.56 7.34
CA GLN A 388 -30.82 -27.59 8.44
C GLN A 388 -29.76 -26.51 8.24
N ASP A 389 -30.13 -25.25 8.52
CA ASP A 389 -29.18 -24.14 8.52
C ASP A 389 -28.10 -24.32 9.61
N LYS A 390 -26.85 -24.13 9.20
CA LYS A 390 -25.67 -24.11 10.07
C LYS A 390 -24.89 -22.80 9.99
N PHE A 391 -25.25 -21.90 9.08
CA PHE A 391 -24.58 -20.61 8.90
C PHE A 391 -25.00 -19.60 9.95
N ALA A 392 -26.30 -19.41 10.20
CA ALA A 392 -26.74 -18.44 11.21
C ALA A 392 -26.11 -18.69 12.59
N PRO A 393 -26.10 -19.92 13.16
CA PRO A 393 -25.45 -20.16 14.45
C PRO A 393 -23.92 -19.98 14.39
N LEU A 394 -23.27 -20.36 13.28
CA LEU A 394 -21.83 -20.17 13.09
C LEU A 394 -21.46 -18.68 13.07
N LEU A 395 -22.23 -17.87 12.33
CA LEU A 395 -21.99 -16.44 12.20
C LEU A 395 -22.32 -15.69 13.48
N ALA A 396 -23.39 -16.08 14.18
CA ALA A 396 -23.69 -15.55 15.51
C ALA A 396 -22.50 -15.74 16.46
N HIS A 397 -21.93 -16.95 16.53
CA HIS A 397 -20.75 -17.23 17.37
C HIS A 397 -19.53 -16.38 16.98
N LYS A 398 -19.26 -16.21 15.68
CA LYS A 398 -18.14 -15.36 15.20
C LYS A 398 -18.37 -13.88 15.52
N MET A 399 -19.60 -13.39 15.40
CA MET A 399 -19.97 -12.02 15.75
C MET A 399 -19.82 -11.75 17.24
N GLU A 400 -20.31 -12.65 18.09
CA GLU A 400 -20.17 -12.57 19.55
C GLU A 400 -18.70 -12.52 19.99
N ALA A 401 -17.86 -13.35 19.38
CA ALA A 401 -16.41 -13.37 19.64
C ALA A 401 -15.71 -12.04 19.30
N LEU A 402 -16.32 -11.23 18.41
CA LEU A 402 -15.84 -9.90 18.03
C LEU A 402 -16.61 -8.76 18.73
N GLY A 403 -17.51 -9.08 19.66
CA GLY A 403 -18.29 -8.12 20.45
C GLY A 403 -19.49 -7.52 19.73
N GLY A 404 -19.89 -8.07 18.58
CA GLY A 404 -21.15 -7.75 17.91
C GLY A 404 -22.26 -8.75 18.22
N GLU A 405 -23.43 -8.54 17.62
CA GLU A 405 -24.61 -9.39 17.80
C GLU A 405 -25.30 -9.64 16.46
N VAL A 406 -25.95 -10.80 16.31
CA VAL A 406 -26.88 -11.05 15.19
C VAL A 406 -28.29 -10.77 15.70
N ILE A 407 -28.96 -9.76 15.16
CA ILE A 407 -30.27 -9.31 15.63
C ILE A 407 -31.44 -9.83 14.80
N ALA A 408 -31.16 -10.30 13.58
CA ALA A 408 -32.17 -10.83 12.67
C ALA A 408 -31.55 -11.86 11.74
N SER A 409 -32.34 -12.86 11.35
CA SER A 409 -31.98 -13.79 10.30
C SER A 409 -33.17 -14.10 9.39
N ARG A 410 -32.88 -14.40 8.13
CA ARG A 410 -33.86 -14.83 7.11
C ARG A 410 -33.29 -15.95 6.28
N ILE A 411 -34.14 -16.91 5.93
CA ILE A 411 -33.84 -17.98 4.99
C ILE A 411 -34.69 -17.73 3.74
N VAL A 412 -34.06 -17.71 2.57
CA VAL A 412 -34.71 -17.41 1.29
C VAL A 412 -34.29 -18.45 0.24
N PRO A 413 -35.14 -18.77 -0.75
CA PRO A 413 -34.75 -19.64 -1.87
C PRO A 413 -33.74 -18.92 -2.78
N ASP A 414 -33.15 -19.65 -3.73
CA ASP A 414 -32.27 -19.09 -4.78
C ASP A 414 -33.08 -18.36 -5.86
N ASP A 415 -33.74 -17.29 -5.43
CA ASP A 415 -34.54 -16.41 -6.29
C ASP A 415 -34.14 -14.96 -6.05
N ARG A 416 -33.92 -14.20 -7.13
CA ARG A 416 -33.43 -12.82 -7.07
C ARG A 416 -34.35 -11.91 -6.26
N GLN A 417 -35.65 -12.03 -6.47
CA GLN A 417 -36.63 -11.17 -5.83
C GLN A 417 -36.75 -11.52 -4.34
N ALA A 418 -36.82 -12.80 -4.00
CA ALA A 418 -36.86 -13.25 -2.61
C ALA A 418 -35.61 -12.83 -1.82
N ILE A 419 -34.42 -12.89 -2.45
CA ILE A 419 -33.17 -12.41 -1.86
C ILE A 419 -33.24 -10.89 -1.64
N ALA A 420 -33.66 -10.12 -2.64
CA ALA A 420 -33.77 -8.67 -2.51
C ALA A 420 -34.79 -8.25 -1.44
N ASP A 421 -35.93 -8.95 -1.36
CA ASP A 421 -36.96 -8.72 -0.34
C ASP A 421 -36.46 -9.06 1.06
N GLY A 422 -35.81 -10.22 1.22
CA GLY A 422 -35.20 -10.64 2.48
C GLY A 422 -34.11 -9.68 2.97
N VAL A 423 -33.32 -9.12 2.06
CA VAL A 423 -32.37 -8.05 2.39
C VAL A 423 -33.11 -6.82 2.91
N ARG A 424 -34.18 -6.37 2.24
CA ARG A 424 -34.95 -5.19 2.70
C ARG A 424 -35.56 -5.41 4.08
N GLU A 425 -36.11 -6.60 4.35
CA GLU A 425 -36.61 -6.94 5.69
C GLU A 425 -35.53 -6.86 6.78
N LEU A 426 -34.31 -7.33 6.47
CA LEU A 426 -33.18 -7.25 7.41
C LEU A 426 -32.74 -5.80 7.61
N LEU A 427 -32.71 -4.98 6.56
CA LEU A 427 -32.41 -3.55 6.65
C LEU A 427 -33.45 -2.81 7.51
N ASP A 428 -34.73 -3.12 7.34
CA ASP A 428 -35.84 -2.56 8.13
C ASP A 428 -35.75 -2.96 9.62
N ALA A 429 -35.14 -4.11 9.93
CA ALA A 429 -34.83 -4.53 11.28
C ALA A 429 -33.67 -3.72 11.94
N GLY A 430 -33.04 -2.81 11.21
CA GLY A 430 -32.03 -1.89 11.74
C GLY A 430 -30.63 -2.47 11.84
N ILE A 431 -30.27 -3.40 10.94
CA ILE A 431 -28.92 -3.95 10.87
C ILE A 431 -27.93 -2.90 10.34
N ASP A 432 -26.67 -3.02 10.73
CA ASP A 432 -25.56 -2.22 10.20
C ASP A 432 -24.48 -3.08 9.51
N LEU A 433 -24.68 -4.40 9.49
CA LEU A 433 -23.88 -5.38 8.76
C LEU A 433 -24.79 -6.49 8.23
N LEU A 434 -24.77 -6.74 6.93
CA LEU A 434 -25.41 -7.89 6.31
C LEU A 434 -24.37 -8.99 6.09
N LEU A 435 -24.61 -10.16 6.69
CA LEU A 435 -23.86 -11.39 6.41
C LEU A 435 -24.74 -12.30 5.57
N THR A 436 -24.40 -12.48 4.30
CA THR A 436 -25.15 -13.38 3.41
C THR A 436 -24.37 -14.67 3.19
N THR A 437 -25.05 -15.81 3.20
CA THR A 437 -24.40 -17.14 3.14
C THR A 437 -24.96 -17.98 2.02
N ALA A 438 -24.13 -18.91 1.53
CA ALA A 438 -24.40 -19.68 0.31
C ALA A 438 -24.67 -18.74 -0.88
N GLY A 439 -24.77 -19.29 -2.08
CA GLY A 439 -25.01 -18.44 -3.23
C GLY A 439 -23.84 -17.48 -3.59
N LEU A 440 -22.58 -17.92 -3.50
CA LEU A 440 -21.45 -17.10 -3.96
C LEU A 440 -20.55 -17.86 -4.92
N SER A 441 -21.05 -18.95 -5.48
CA SER A 441 -20.38 -19.85 -6.40
C SER A 441 -20.32 -19.26 -7.82
N VAL A 442 -19.68 -20.01 -8.70
CA VAL A 442 -19.69 -19.79 -10.16
C VAL A 442 -20.88 -20.47 -10.85
N ASP A 443 -21.74 -21.12 -10.09
CA ASP A 443 -22.91 -21.83 -10.60
C ASP A 443 -23.87 -20.85 -11.26
N PRO A 444 -24.34 -21.09 -12.50
CA PRO A 444 -25.34 -20.23 -13.15
C PRO A 444 -26.64 -20.08 -12.37
N ASP A 445 -27.03 -21.09 -11.58
CA ASP A 445 -28.25 -21.07 -10.77
C ASP A 445 -28.08 -20.24 -9.48
N ASP A 446 -26.86 -19.81 -9.20
CA ASP A 446 -26.52 -18.97 -8.06
C ASP A 446 -26.80 -17.49 -8.37
N VAL A 447 -27.99 -17.05 -7.98
CA VAL A 447 -28.50 -15.70 -8.25
C VAL A 447 -28.32 -14.71 -7.09
N THR A 448 -27.61 -15.09 -6.03
CA THR A 448 -27.52 -14.27 -4.82
C THR A 448 -26.80 -12.96 -5.04
N ARG A 449 -25.71 -12.93 -5.82
CA ARG A 449 -25.03 -11.67 -6.16
C ARG A 449 -25.96 -10.73 -6.94
N GLN A 450 -26.78 -11.27 -7.85
CA GLN A 450 -27.75 -10.48 -8.59
C GLN A 450 -28.87 -9.97 -7.67
N GLY A 451 -29.38 -10.80 -6.76
CA GLY A 451 -30.36 -10.36 -5.75
C GLY A 451 -29.83 -9.27 -4.82
N LEU A 452 -28.55 -9.33 -4.43
CA LEU A 452 -27.91 -8.25 -3.67
C LEU A 452 -27.80 -6.96 -4.49
N VAL A 453 -27.47 -7.05 -5.78
CA VAL A 453 -27.45 -5.90 -6.69
C VAL A 453 -28.84 -5.30 -6.83
N ASP A 454 -29.87 -6.12 -6.96
CA ASP A 454 -31.28 -5.69 -7.01
C ASP A 454 -31.74 -5.04 -5.69
N ALA A 455 -31.11 -5.42 -4.56
CA ALA A 455 -31.29 -4.77 -3.26
C ALA A 455 -30.48 -3.47 -3.10
N GLY A 456 -29.67 -3.08 -4.09
CA GLY A 456 -28.88 -1.84 -4.08
C GLY A 456 -27.42 -2.01 -3.66
N LEU A 457 -26.83 -3.20 -3.80
CA LEU A 457 -25.41 -3.42 -3.53
C LEU A 457 -24.52 -2.57 -4.44
N THR A 458 -23.60 -1.84 -3.84
CA THR A 458 -22.60 -0.99 -4.51
C THR A 458 -21.20 -1.29 -3.97
N ASP A 459 -20.18 -0.80 -4.69
CA ASP A 459 -18.75 -0.99 -4.35
C ASP A 459 -18.34 -2.45 -4.13
N ALA A 460 -18.99 -3.37 -4.84
CA ALA A 460 -18.81 -4.80 -4.64
C ALA A 460 -17.41 -5.27 -5.07
N LEU A 461 -16.65 -5.77 -4.10
CA LEU A 461 -15.44 -6.56 -4.30
C LEU A 461 -15.81 -8.03 -4.20
N TYR A 462 -15.88 -8.69 -5.34
CA TYR A 462 -15.98 -10.15 -5.41
C TYR A 462 -14.58 -10.76 -5.53
N GLY A 463 -14.32 -11.76 -4.70
CA GLY A 463 -13.13 -12.58 -4.75
C GLY A 463 -11.96 -12.03 -3.95
N ALA A 464 -11.28 -12.91 -3.20
CA ALA A 464 -10.03 -12.63 -2.50
C ALA A 464 -9.03 -13.80 -2.72
N PRO A 465 -7.72 -13.53 -2.83
CA PRO A 465 -6.69 -14.56 -2.95
C PRO A 465 -6.41 -15.23 -1.59
N VAL A 466 -7.46 -15.74 -0.94
CA VAL A 466 -7.43 -16.40 0.37
C VAL A 466 -8.11 -17.75 0.24
N VAL A 467 -7.45 -18.80 0.73
CA VAL A 467 -7.93 -20.17 0.65
C VAL A 467 -7.85 -20.81 2.04
N PRO A 468 -8.98 -21.24 2.64
CA PRO A 468 -10.36 -21.18 2.17
C PRO A 468 -11.01 -19.79 2.24
N GLY A 469 -11.96 -19.52 1.33
CA GLY A 469 -12.78 -18.31 1.32
C GLY A 469 -12.57 -17.40 0.11
N ASN A 470 -12.10 -17.96 -1.01
CA ASN A 470 -11.76 -17.19 -2.20
C ASN A 470 -12.94 -16.46 -2.85
N MET A 471 -14.18 -16.92 -2.63
CA MET A 471 -15.41 -16.35 -3.19
C MET A 471 -16.12 -15.36 -2.24
N VAL A 472 -15.39 -14.74 -1.31
CA VAL A 472 -15.95 -13.71 -0.44
C VAL A 472 -16.45 -12.51 -1.26
N VAL A 473 -17.56 -11.91 -0.83
CA VAL A 473 -18.04 -10.62 -1.35
C VAL A 473 -17.91 -9.59 -0.23
N ILE A 474 -17.45 -8.39 -0.56
CA ILE A 474 -17.52 -7.21 0.32
C ILE A 474 -18.17 -6.08 -0.47
N GLY A 475 -19.07 -5.33 0.16
CA GLY A 475 -19.65 -4.13 -0.44
C GLY A 475 -20.53 -3.39 0.55
N ARG A 476 -21.47 -2.61 0.05
CA ARG A 476 -22.45 -1.91 0.88
C ARG A 476 -23.80 -1.72 0.20
N ILE A 477 -24.85 -1.65 0.99
CA ILE A 477 -26.19 -1.20 0.57
C ILE A 477 -26.51 0.03 1.40
N GLY A 478 -26.54 1.21 0.77
CA GLY A 478 -26.58 2.48 1.49
C GLY A 478 -25.39 2.62 2.45
N SER A 479 -25.68 2.73 3.74
CA SER A 479 -24.69 2.76 4.83
C SER A 479 -24.37 1.39 5.45
N VAL A 480 -25.10 0.34 5.09
CA VAL A 480 -24.95 -1.01 5.67
C VAL A 480 -23.83 -1.74 4.94
N GLN A 481 -22.85 -2.25 5.69
CA GLN A 481 -21.78 -3.08 5.13
C GLN A 481 -22.33 -4.47 4.75
N VAL A 482 -21.86 -5.04 3.65
CA VAL A 482 -22.25 -6.37 3.18
C VAL A 482 -21.01 -7.26 3.12
N MET A 483 -21.11 -8.46 3.70
CA MET A 483 -20.14 -9.53 3.53
C MET A 483 -20.83 -10.81 3.08
N GLY A 484 -20.47 -11.28 1.88
CA GLY A 484 -20.82 -12.60 1.40
C GLY A 484 -19.86 -13.65 1.94
N VAL A 485 -20.40 -14.62 2.68
CA VAL A 485 -19.68 -15.68 3.36
C VAL A 485 -19.68 -16.96 2.50
N PRO A 486 -18.51 -17.41 2.01
CA PRO A 486 -18.43 -18.61 1.20
C PRO A 486 -18.79 -19.87 1.99
N ALA A 487 -19.33 -20.88 1.30
CA ALA A 487 -19.78 -22.12 1.93
C ALA A 487 -18.67 -22.91 2.65
N CYS A 488 -17.40 -22.68 2.28
CA CYS A 488 -16.27 -23.29 2.99
C CYS A 488 -16.23 -22.94 4.49
N ALA A 489 -16.90 -21.86 4.93
CA ALA A 489 -17.00 -21.51 6.35
C ALA A 489 -17.67 -22.60 7.21
N LEU A 490 -18.51 -23.46 6.63
CA LEU A 490 -19.12 -24.59 7.35
C LEU A 490 -18.12 -25.73 7.64
N HIS A 491 -17.05 -25.84 6.86
CA HIS A 491 -16.12 -26.97 6.90
C HIS A 491 -14.73 -26.56 7.39
N ALA A 492 -14.32 -25.31 7.15
CA ALA A 492 -13.05 -24.77 7.57
C ALA A 492 -13.22 -23.86 8.80
N LYS A 493 -12.45 -24.15 9.87
CA LYS A 493 -12.48 -23.38 11.12
C LYS A 493 -12.13 -21.91 10.92
N THR A 494 -11.16 -21.64 10.05
CA THR A 494 -10.65 -20.31 9.74
C THR A 494 -10.64 -20.11 8.23
N THR A 495 -11.17 -18.97 7.78
CA THR A 495 -11.38 -18.62 6.37
C THR A 495 -11.09 -17.13 6.13
N ALA A 496 -11.32 -16.66 4.90
CA ALA A 496 -11.32 -15.23 4.59
C ALA A 496 -12.22 -14.39 5.52
N VAL A 497 -13.32 -14.95 6.06
CA VAL A 497 -14.19 -14.25 7.02
C VAL A 497 -13.42 -13.84 8.27
N ASP A 498 -12.59 -14.74 8.82
CA ASP A 498 -11.82 -14.49 10.04
C ASP A 498 -10.72 -13.43 9.85
N LEU A 499 -10.29 -13.20 8.60
CA LEU A 499 -9.32 -12.17 8.25
C LEU A 499 -10.00 -10.81 7.96
N LEU A 500 -11.17 -10.82 7.31
CA LEU A 500 -11.80 -9.63 6.75
C LEU A 500 -12.90 -9.05 7.66
N LEU A 501 -13.64 -9.89 8.38
CA LEU A 501 -14.73 -9.43 9.25
C LEU A 501 -14.22 -8.48 10.35
N PRO A 502 -13.12 -8.77 11.08
CA PRO A 502 -12.58 -7.82 12.05
C PRO A 502 -12.20 -6.47 11.42
N ARG A 503 -11.70 -6.47 10.18
CA ARG A 503 -11.33 -5.24 9.45
C ARG A 503 -12.56 -4.40 9.12
N LEU A 504 -13.65 -5.02 8.66
CA LEU A 504 -14.91 -4.31 8.41
C LEU A 504 -15.48 -3.68 9.69
N LEU A 505 -15.44 -4.42 10.80
CA LEU A 505 -15.88 -3.93 12.12
C LEU A 505 -14.98 -2.81 12.66
N ALA A 506 -13.71 -2.79 12.28
CA ALA A 506 -12.76 -1.73 12.58
C ALA A 506 -12.90 -0.49 11.65
N GLY A 507 -13.84 -0.51 10.68
CA GLY A 507 -13.99 0.55 9.69
C GLY A 507 -12.94 0.54 8.57
N LEU A 508 -12.08 -0.48 8.54
CA LEU A 508 -11.05 -0.68 7.52
C LEU A 508 -11.64 -1.41 6.31
N VAL A 509 -12.36 -0.68 5.46
CA VAL A 509 -12.97 -1.23 4.25
C VAL A 509 -11.89 -1.60 3.22
N PRO A 510 -11.72 -2.89 2.85
CA PRO A 510 -10.68 -3.29 1.91
C PRO A 510 -10.92 -2.72 0.52
N THR A 511 -9.86 -2.33 -0.16
CA THR A 511 -9.85 -2.07 -1.60
C THR A 511 -9.47 -3.34 -2.37
N ARG A 512 -9.62 -3.31 -3.71
CA ARG A 512 -9.12 -4.40 -4.58
C ARG A 512 -7.61 -4.64 -4.39
N ALA A 513 -6.83 -3.58 -4.14
CA ALA A 513 -5.40 -3.70 -3.89
C ALA A 513 -5.12 -4.37 -2.54
N ASP A 514 -5.89 -4.04 -1.49
CA ASP A 514 -5.73 -4.67 -0.17
C ASP A 514 -6.04 -6.16 -0.20
N LEU A 515 -7.09 -6.57 -0.93
CA LEU A 515 -7.38 -7.98 -1.16
C LEU A 515 -6.25 -8.66 -1.94
N ALA A 516 -5.72 -8.03 -2.99
CA ALA A 516 -4.61 -8.59 -3.78
C ALA A 516 -3.35 -8.85 -2.94
N ARG A 517 -3.02 -7.96 -1.99
CA ARG A 517 -1.87 -8.15 -1.08
C ARG A 517 -2.00 -9.39 -0.18
N MET A 518 -3.21 -9.90 0.04
CA MET A 518 -3.41 -11.12 0.83
C MET A 518 -3.01 -12.40 0.09
N ALA A 519 -2.59 -12.31 -1.19
CA ALA A 519 -2.13 -13.46 -1.96
C ALA A 519 -0.89 -14.12 -1.35
N GLU A 520 0.01 -13.30 -0.80
CA GLU A 520 1.10 -13.77 0.04
C GLU A 520 0.56 -14.10 1.44
N GLY A 521 0.79 -15.32 1.92
CA GLY A 521 0.25 -15.80 3.20
C GLY A 521 -1.22 -16.24 3.19
N GLY A 522 -1.96 -15.97 2.11
CA GLY A 522 -3.40 -16.30 1.99
C GLY A 522 -3.76 -17.79 1.93
N PHE A 523 -2.80 -18.71 2.05
CA PHE A 523 -3.04 -20.16 1.97
C PHE A 523 -3.07 -20.81 3.37
N CYS A 524 -4.23 -21.32 3.77
CA CYS A 524 -4.38 -22.03 5.05
C CYS A 524 -3.92 -23.49 4.93
N LEU A 525 -3.10 -23.92 5.87
CA LEU A 525 -2.59 -25.30 5.93
C LEU A 525 -3.62 -26.32 6.42
N GLN A 526 -4.82 -25.88 6.81
CA GLN A 526 -5.90 -26.75 7.32
C GLN A 526 -5.43 -27.72 8.43
N CYS A 527 -4.60 -27.22 9.35
CA CYS A 527 -4.00 -28.01 10.42
C CYS A 527 -5.07 -28.73 11.26
N ARG A 528 -4.77 -29.97 11.68
CA ARG A 528 -5.64 -30.77 12.57
C ARG A 528 -6.01 -30.00 13.85
N THR A 529 -5.02 -29.38 14.48
CA THR A 529 -5.21 -28.42 15.59
C THR A 529 -4.97 -27.02 15.06
N CYS A 530 -6.01 -26.18 15.08
CA CYS A 530 -5.91 -24.81 14.60
C CYS A 530 -5.15 -23.95 15.62
N THR A 531 -4.11 -23.26 15.16
CA THR A 531 -3.32 -22.31 15.97
C THR A 531 -3.46 -20.87 15.49
N PHE A 532 -4.39 -20.59 14.57
CA PHE A 532 -4.71 -19.22 14.16
C PHE A 532 -5.05 -18.36 15.40
N PRO A 533 -4.54 -17.11 15.50
CA PRO A 533 -3.77 -16.34 14.51
C PRO A 533 -2.23 -16.49 14.62
N LYS A 534 -1.71 -17.49 15.34
CA LYS A 534 -0.25 -17.71 15.48
C LYS A 534 0.39 -18.33 14.24
N CYS A 535 -0.38 -19.09 13.44
CA CYS A 535 0.07 -19.68 12.17
C CYS A 535 0.37 -18.62 11.08
N PRO A 536 0.95 -18.99 9.93
CA PRO A 536 1.25 -18.06 8.83
C PRO A 536 0.03 -17.70 7.96
N PHE A 537 -1.16 -18.23 8.25
CA PHE A 537 -2.34 -17.95 7.44
C PHE A 537 -2.76 -16.48 7.55
N GLY A 538 -2.90 -15.84 6.39
CA GLY A 538 -3.17 -14.42 6.24
C GLY A 538 -1.96 -13.53 6.48
N LYS A 539 -0.73 -14.08 6.61
CA LYS A 539 0.50 -13.38 7.00
C LYS A 539 1.45 -12.95 5.89
#